data_AF-A0A0S3UBX5-F1
#
_entry.id   AF-A0A0S3UBX5-F1
#
_cell.length_a   1.000
_cell.length_b   1.000
_cell.length_c   1.000
_cell.angle_alpha   90.00
_cell.angle_beta   90.00
_cell.angle_gamma   90.00
#
_symmetry.space_group_name_H-M   'P 1'
#
loop_
_entity.id
_entity.type
_entity.pdbx_description
1 polymer ?
#
loop_
_entity_poly.entity_id
_entity_poly.type
_entity_poly.pdbx_seq_one_letter_code
_entity_poly.pdbx_strand_id
1 'polypeptide(L)'
;MSGKRTDEYSNQLKQEFGELIESLNLKEQRSKEYLRMRWLDQVMWMEKRAGEMRDRHRRLRLSVIICSAIVPIIVAMNFNQDREVDKVLKVTVIAVSAVVTVSSAIDEFYQFGNRWYSYRKSAELLKTHGWQFFQLSGAYRNYKTHEEALPIFSDEIEGIIQRDVEIYVSEGIQQLSAQEKTPELPPTDPTP
;
A
#
# COMPACT_ATOMS: atom_id res chain seq x y z
N MET A 1 -12.97 -13.36 -4.89
CA MET A 1 -13.93 -12.42 -5.51
C MET A 1 -13.52 -10.93 -5.44
N SER A 2 -12.53 -10.52 -4.64
CA SER A 2 -12.10 -9.10 -4.56
C SER A 2 -11.23 -8.63 -5.73
N GLY A 3 -10.40 -9.51 -6.31
CA GLY A 3 -9.48 -9.17 -7.42
C GLY A 3 -10.22 -8.72 -8.68
N LYS A 4 -11.15 -9.54 -9.19
CA LYS A 4 -11.89 -9.27 -10.44
C LYS A 4 -12.55 -7.87 -10.49
N ARG A 5 -13.18 -7.43 -9.39
CA ARG A 5 -13.84 -6.10 -9.31
C ARG A 5 -12.84 -4.94 -9.29
N THR A 6 -11.65 -5.17 -8.73
CA THR A 6 -10.60 -4.14 -8.69
C THR A 6 -10.00 -3.98 -10.09
N ASP A 7 -9.76 -5.10 -10.78
CA ASP A 7 -9.24 -5.11 -12.15
C ASP A 7 -10.21 -4.44 -13.13
N GLU A 8 -11.51 -4.70 -12.97
CA GLU A 8 -12.57 -4.09 -13.79
C GLU A 8 -12.65 -2.57 -13.60
N TYR A 9 -12.65 -2.09 -12.35
CA TYR A 9 -12.62 -0.65 -12.04
C TYR A 9 -11.38 0.04 -12.61
N SER A 10 -10.20 -0.56 -12.43
CA SER A 10 -8.96 -0.02 -12.95
C SER A 10 -8.97 0.08 -14.49
N ASN A 11 -9.50 -0.92 -15.17
CA ASN A 11 -9.61 -0.89 -16.63
C ASN A 11 -10.60 0.18 -17.11
N GLN A 12 -11.75 0.30 -16.46
CA GLN A 12 -12.74 1.34 -16.75
C GLN A 12 -12.13 2.73 -16.56
N LEU A 13 -11.46 2.98 -15.43
CA LEU A 13 -10.83 4.27 -15.13
C LEU A 13 -9.77 4.63 -16.18
N LYS A 14 -8.94 3.65 -16.59
CA LYS A 14 -7.93 3.84 -17.63
C LYS A 14 -8.56 4.21 -18.97
N GLN A 15 -9.67 3.57 -19.31
CA GLN A 15 -10.41 3.85 -20.53
C GLN A 15 -11.02 5.26 -20.49
N GLU A 16 -11.77 5.60 -19.44
CA GLU A 16 -12.43 6.90 -19.28
C GLU A 16 -11.43 8.06 -19.37
N PHE A 17 -10.31 8.00 -18.64
CA PHE A 17 -9.28 9.02 -18.75
C PHE A 17 -8.55 9.00 -20.09
N GLY A 18 -8.36 7.83 -20.69
CA GLY A 18 -7.78 7.71 -22.04
C GLY A 18 -8.62 8.41 -23.10
N GLU A 19 -9.95 8.29 -23.02
CA GLU A 19 -10.91 8.97 -23.90
C GLU A 19 -10.92 10.48 -23.65
N LEU A 20 -10.91 10.91 -22.38
CA LEU A 20 -10.81 12.32 -22.01
C LEU A 20 -9.54 12.97 -22.57
N ILE A 21 -8.38 12.33 -22.43
CA ILE A 21 -7.12 12.84 -22.99
C ILE A 21 -7.21 13.01 -24.50
N GLU A 22 -7.91 12.10 -25.20
CA GLU A 22 -8.04 12.22 -26.66
C GLU A 22 -8.97 13.35 -27.09
N SER A 23 -10.02 13.60 -26.33
CA SER A 23 -10.95 14.69 -26.57
C SER A 23 -10.34 16.08 -26.38
N LEU A 24 -9.20 16.19 -25.69
CA LEU A 24 -8.52 17.46 -25.46
C LEU A 24 -7.94 18.04 -26.75
N ASN A 25 -8.20 19.33 -26.99
CA ASN A 25 -7.62 20.10 -28.08
C ASN A 25 -6.22 20.63 -27.72
N LEU A 26 -5.26 19.71 -27.63
CA LEU A 26 -3.84 20.02 -27.42
C LEU A 26 -3.13 20.03 -28.79
N LYS A 27 -2.41 21.11 -29.12
CA LYS A 27 -1.72 21.23 -30.42
C LYS A 27 -0.53 20.29 -30.53
N GLU A 28 0.15 20.05 -29.42
CA GLU A 28 1.33 19.20 -29.37
C GLU A 28 1.00 17.76 -28.98
N GLN A 29 1.36 16.82 -29.84
CA GLN A 29 1.20 15.38 -29.58
C GLN A 29 1.95 14.94 -28.31
N ARG A 30 3.13 15.53 -28.05
CA ARG A 30 3.94 15.26 -26.85
C ARG A 30 3.18 15.55 -25.55
N SER A 31 2.28 16.53 -25.55
CA SER A 31 1.45 16.85 -24.40
C SER A 31 0.46 15.73 -24.07
N LYS A 32 -0.16 15.14 -25.09
CA LYS A 32 -1.02 13.96 -24.93
C LYS A 32 -0.23 12.74 -24.47
N GLU A 33 0.99 12.56 -24.99
CA GLU A 33 1.89 11.48 -24.57
C GLU A 33 2.28 11.61 -23.10
N TYR A 34 2.59 12.82 -22.62
CA TYR A 34 2.84 13.05 -21.19
C TYR A 34 1.63 12.63 -20.33
N LEU A 35 0.43 13.08 -20.68
CA LEU A 35 -0.79 12.73 -19.93
C LEU A 35 -1.01 11.21 -19.88
N ARG A 36 -0.72 10.49 -20.97
CA ARG A 36 -0.88 9.04 -21.03
C ARG A 36 0.22 8.27 -20.32
N MET A 37 1.46 8.49 -20.73
CA MET A 37 2.60 7.67 -20.34
C MET A 37 3.10 8.04 -18.95
N ARG A 38 2.96 9.31 -18.55
CA ARG A 38 3.43 9.77 -17.24
C ARG A 38 2.29 9.81 -16.24
N TRP A 39 1.28 10.63 -16.47
CA TRP A 39 0.23 10.87 -15.48
C TRP A 39 -0.71 9.65 -15.33
N LEU A 40 -1.34 9.21 -16.40
CA LEU A 40 -2.33 8.13 -16.34
C LEU A 40 -1.68 6.81 -15.93
N ASP A 41 -0.51 6.47 -16.47
CA ASP A 41 0.21 5.26 -16.04
C ASP A 41 0.56 5.31 -14.55
N GLN A 42 0.99 6.46 -14.02
CA GLN A 42 1.25 6.63 -12.60
C GLN A 42 -0.01 6.46 -11.75
N VAL A 43 -1.16 7.01 -12.17
CA VAL A 43 -2.45 6.77 -11.50
C VAL A 43 -2.73 5.28 -11.41
N MET A 44 -2.58 4.55 -12.52
CA MET A 44 -2.85 3.12 -12.58
C MET A 44 -1.89 2.32 -11.71
N TRP A 45 -0.61 2.69 -11.71
CA TRP A 45 0.40 2.07 -10.88
C TRP A 45 0.10 2.25 -9.38
N MET A 46 -0.22 3.48 -8.97
CA MET A 46 -0.55 3.81 -7.57
C MET A 46 -1.82 3.09 -7.09
N GLU A 47 -2.87 3.05 -7.91
CA GLU A 47 -4.12 2.33 -7.60
C GLU A 47 -3.87 0.83 -7.39
N LYS A 48 -3.15 0.20 -8.33
CA LYS A 48 -2.80 -1.22 -8.24
C LYS A 48 -2.00 -1.51 -6.97
N ARG A 49 -0.98 -0.68 -6.71
CA ARG A 49 -0.10 -0.86 -5.56
C ARG A 49 -0.83 -0.65 -4.22
N ALA A 50 -1.72 0.34 -4.14
CA ALA A 50 -2.60 0.52 -2.99
C ALA A 50 -3.47 -0.73 -2.75
N GLY A 51 -4.05 -1.30 -3.81
CA GLY A 51 -4.84 -2.53 -3.74
C GLY A 51 -4.06 -3.72 -3.19
N GLU A 52 -2.85 -3.97 -3.71
CA GLU A 52 -1.95 -5.05 -3.26
C GLU A 52 -1.61 -4.93 -1.77
N MET A 53 -1.24 -3.73 -1.32
CA MET A 53 -0.87 -3.47 0.08
C MET A 53 -2.07 -3.62 1.01
N ARG A 54 -3.25 -3.12 0.61
CA ARG A 54 -4.50 -3.31 1.34
C ARG A 54 -4.82 -4.79 1.54
N ASP A 55 -4.74 -5.59 0.48
CA ASP A 55 -5.06 -7.01 0.55
C ASP A 55 -4.06 -7.80 1.38
N ARG A 56 -2.77 -7.44 1.35
CA ARG A 56 -1.76 -8.05 2.22
C ARG A 56 -1.97 -7.69 3.70
N HIS A 57 -2.17 -6.41 4.00
CA HIS A 57 -2.49 -5.95 5.36
C HIS A 57 -3.74 -6.66 5.90
N ARG A 58 -4.82 -6.72 5.11
CA ARG A 58 -6.07 -7.38 5.51
C ARG A 58 -5.89 -8.87 5.76
N ARG A 59 -5.10 -9.59 4.95
CA ARG A 59 -4.84 -11.03 5.16
C ARG A 59 -4.08 -11.30 6.45
N LEU A 60 -3.00 -10.55 6.71
CA LEU A 60 -2.23 -10.69 7.95
C LEU A 60 -3.09 -10.39 9.17
N ARG A 61 -3.82 -9.27 9.14
CA ARG A 61 -4.67 -8.86 10.25
C ARG A 61 -5.81 -9.86 10.52
N LEU A 62 -6.41 -10.42 9.46
CA LEU A 62 -7.41 -11.46 9.61
C LEU A 62 -6.83 -12.73 10.24
N SER A 63 -5.62 -13.13 9.85
CA SER A 63 -4.95 -14.29 10.47
C SER A 63 -4.70 -14.08 11.96
N VAL A 64 -4.25 -12.89 12.37
CA VAL A 64 -4.07 -12.53 13.78
C VAL A 64 -5.39 -12.59 14.54
N ILE A 65 -6.46 -12.00 14.01
CA ILE A 65 -7.78 -12.00 14.66
C ILE A 65 -8.28 -13.43 14.85
N ILE A 66 -8.27 -14.26 13.80
CA ILE A 66 -8.74 -15.64 13.87
C ILE A 66 -7.92 -16.45 14.87
N CYS A 67 -6.58 -16.41 14.77
CA CYS A 67 -5.72 -17.16 15.66
C CYS A 67 -5.85 -16.70 17.13
N SER A 68 -5.94 -15.39 17.37
CA SER A 68 -6.13 -14.84 18.73
C SER A 68 -7.48 -15.24 19.36
N ALA A 69 -8.53 -15.41 18.55
CA ALA A 69 -9.83 -15.88 19.02
C ALA A 69 -9.85 -17.40 19.29
N ILE A 70 -9.05 -18.18 18.56
CA ILE A 70 -8.96 -19.64 18.72
C ILE A 70 -8.23 -20.04 20.01
N VAL A 71 -7.17 -19.32 20.41
CA VAL A 71 -6.38 -19.65 21.61
C VAL A 71 -7.23 -19.81 22.88
N PRO A 72 -8.08 -18.85 23.30
CA PRO A 72 -8.89 -19.01 24.51
C PRO A 72 -9.92 -20.14 24.39
N ILE A 73 -10.42 -20.43 23.19
CA ILE A 73 -11.34 -21.55 22.95
C ILE A 73 -10.64 -22.88 23.21
N ILE A 74 -9.42 -23.05 22.69
CA ILE A 74 -8.62 -24.26 22.94
C ILE A 74 -8.31 -24.38 24.43
N VAL A 75 -7.96 -23.28 25.10
CA VAL A 75 -7.64 -23.28 26.54
C VAL A 75 -8.87 -23.60 27.40
N ALA A 76 -10.08 -23.24 26.95
CA ALA A 76 -11.32 -23.57 27.65
C ALA A 76 -11.73 -25.05 27.50
N MET A 77 -11.20 -25.78 26.50
CA MET A 77 -11.42 -27.22 26.36
C MET A 77 -10.63 -27.95 27.45
N ASN A 78 -11.34 -28.50 28.43
CA ASN A 78 -10.81 -28.99 29.69
C ASN A 78 -9.69 -30.06 29.51
N PHE A 79 -8.52 -29.82 30.08
CA PHE A 79 -7.27 -30.57 29.88
C PHE A 79 -7.15 -31.93 30.60
N ASN A 80 -8.20 -32.38 31.29
CA ASN A 80 -8.08 -33.39 32.35
C ASN A 80 -8.50 -34.81 31.99
N GLN A 81 -8.71 -35.13 30.70
CA GLN A 81 -9.28 -36.43 30.32
C GLN A 81 -8.29 -37.41 29.66
N ASP A 82 -7.26 -36.92 28.94
CA ASP A 82 -6.25 -37.76 28.28
C ASP A 82 -4.88 -37.06 28.17
N ARG A 83 -3.80 -37.72 28.64
CA ARG A 83 -2.42 -37.15 28.63
C ARG A 83 -1.87 -36.88 27.23
N GLU A 84 -2.19 -37.71 26.25
CA GLU A 84 -1.73 -37.51 24.86
C GLU A 84 -2.52 -36.39 24.16
N VAL A 85 -3.82 -36.27 24.44
CA VAL A 85 -4.66 -35.18 23.95
C VAL A 85 -4.19 -33.83 24.51
N ASP A 86 -3.85 -33.78 25.81
CA ASP A 86 -3.30 -32.59 26.46
C ASP A 86 -1.99 -32.08 25.80
N LYS A 87 -1.06 -33.00 25.45
CA LYS A 87 0.18 -32.64 24.74
C LYS A 87 -0.10 -32.04 23.36
N VAL A 88 -0.98 -32.66 22.57
CA VAL A 88 -1.31 -32.18 21.22
C VAL A 88 -1.97 -30.81 21.28
N LEU A 89 -2.87 -30.58 22.24
CA LEU A 89 -3.54 -29.30 22.42
C LEU A 89 -2.55 -28.20 22.84
N LYS A 90 -1.62 -28.49 23.77
CA LYS A 90 -0.57 -27.56 24.18
C LYS A 90 0.34 -27.14 23.02
N VAL A 91 0.79 -28.11 22.20
CA VAL A 91 1.60 -27.83 21.00
C VAL A 91 0.81 -26.96 20.01
N THR A 92 -0.49 -27.21 19.87
CA THR A 92 -1.37 -26.42 19.00
C THR A 92 -1.48 -24.97 19.48
N VAL A 93 -1.70 -24.73 20.78
CA VAL A 93 -1.76 -23.36 21.35
C VAL A 93 -0.45 -22.62 21.12
N ILE A 94 0.70 -23.27 21.34
CA ILE A 94 2.02 -22.67 21.10
C ILE A 94 2.18 -22.33 19.63
N ALA A 95 1.84 -23.24 18.71
CA ALA A 95 1.92 -23.01 17.28
C ALA A 95 1.03 -21.83 16.82
N VAL A 96 -0.21 -21.77 17.28
CA VAL A 96 -1.14 -20.68 16.96
C VAL A 96 -0.61 -19.34 17.49
N SER A 97 -0.07 -19.32 18.70
CA SER A 97 0.52 -18.12 19.31
C SER A 97 1.77 -17.63 18.56
N ALA A 98 2.61 -18.57 18.10
CA ALA A 98 3.77 -18.25 17.25
C ALA A 98 3.34 -17.62 15.93
N VAL A 99 2.29 -18.16 15.27
CA VAL A 99 1.74 -17.58 14.04
C VAL A 99 1.23 -16.17 14.24
N VAL A 100 0.52 -15.89 15.34
CA VAL A 100 0.06 -14.52 15.69
C VAL A 100 1.24 -13.57 15.83
N THR A 101 2.27 -13.98 16.57
CA THR A 101 3.45 -13.17 16.86
C THR A 101 4.22 -12.85 15.58
N VAL A 102 4.50 -13.87 14.76
CA VAL A 102 5.20 -13.72 13.47
C VAL A 102 4.38 -12.86 12.51
N SER A 103 3.06 -13.07 12.43
CA SER A 103 2.21 -12.28 11.53
C SER A 103 2.15 -10.81 11.93
N SER A 104 2.13 -10.53 13.24
CA SER A 104 2.16 -9.16 13.77
C SER A 104 3.51 -8.50 13.50
N ALA A 105 4.61 -9.21 13.75
CA ALA A 105 5.96 -8.73 13.46
C ALA A 105 6.17 -8.45 11.95
N ILE A 106 5.62 -9.30 11.06
CA ILE A 106 5.66 -9.06 9.61
C ILE A 106 4.85 -7.81 9.24
N ASP A 107 3.64 -7.63 9.78
CA ASP A 107 2.82 -6.45 9.48
C ASP A 107 3.48 -5.15 9.98
N GLU A 108 4.10 -5.19 11.16
CA GLU A 108 4.86 -4.09 11.75
C GLU A 108 6.13 -3.79 10.94
N PHE A 109 6.90 -4.80 10.56
CA PHE A 109 8.13 -4.64 9.80
C PHE A 109 7.89 -4.02 8.42
N TYR A 110 6.89 -4.52 7.68
CA TYR A 110 6.62 -4.04 6.32
C TYR A 110 5.68 -2.84 6.28
N GLN A 111 5.06 -2.47 7.40
CA GLN A 111 4.12 -1.36 7.54
C GLN A 111 3.08 -1.32 6.41
N PHE A 112 2.47 -2.47 6.07
CA PHE A 112 1.57 -2.58 4.92
C PHE A 112 0.38 -1.61 4.99
N GLY A 113 -0.10 -1.30 6.21
CA GLY A 113 -1.15 -0.31 6.43
C GLY A 113 -0.73 1.11 6.04
N ASN A 114 0.45 1.56 6.49
CA ASN A 114 0.98 2.90 6.17
C ASN A 114 1.21 3.05 4.67
N ARG A 115 1.81 2.02 4.05
CA ARG A 115 2.05 1.99 2.59
C ARG A 115 0.75 2.03 1.80
N TRP A 116 -0.26 1.26 2.22
CA TRP A 116 -1.58 1.33 1.60
C TRP A 116 -2.15 2.75 1.66
N TYR A 117 -2.10 3.40 2.83
CA TYR A 117 -2.59 4.77 2.98
C TYR A 117 -1.84 5.76 2.10
N SER A 118 -0.50 5.67 2.05
CA SER A 118 0.32 6.56 1.20
C SER A 118 -0.03 6.40 -0.28
N TYR A 119 0.02 5.18 -0.82
CA TYR A 119 -0.32 4.93 -2.22
C TYR A 119 -1.75 5.35 -2.55
N ARG A 120 -2.70 5.08 -1.64
CA ARG A 120 -4.10 5.46 -1.84
C ARG A 120 -4.27 6.97 -1.87
N LYS A 121 -3.61 7.69 -0.96
CA LYS A 121 -3.61 9.16 -0.93
C LYS A 121 -3.01 9.72 -2.22
N SER A 122 -1.84 9.23 -2.64
CA SER A 122 -1.19 9.66 -3.88
C SER A 122 -2.09 9.40 -5.10
N ALA A 123 -2.71 8.22 -5.20
CA ALA A 123 -3.65 7.91 -6.28
C ALA A 123 -4.86 8.85 -6.32
N GLU A 124 -5.47 9.14 -5.15
CA GLU A 124 -6.61 10.07 -5.07
C GLU A 124 -6.23 11.51 -5.40
N LEU A 125 -5.04 11.96 -4.99
CA LEU A 125 -4.53 13.28 -5.37
C LEU A 125 -4.32 13.36 -6.89
N LEU A 126 -3.66 12.37 -7.50
CA LEU A 126 -3.43 12.34 -8.95
C LEU A 126 -4.74 12.36 -9.74
N LYS A 127 -5.77 11.63 -9.30
CA LYS A 127 -7.10 11.65 -9.91
C LYS A 127 -7.81 12.99 -9.72
N THR A 128 -7.69 13.58 -8.52
CA THR A 128 -8.27 14.90 -8.22
C THR A 128 -7.69 15.96 -9.14
N HIS A 129 -6.36 16.01 -9.28
CA HIS A 129 -5.71 16.92 -10.22
C HIS A 129 -6.13 16.64 -11.66
N GLY A 130 -6.25 15.36 -12.07
CA GLY A 130 -6.75 14.99 -13.39
C GLY A 130 -8.13 15.57 -13.68
N TRP A 131 -9.10 15.37 -12.78
CA TRP A 131 -10.45 15.92 -12.93
C TRP A 131 -10.47 17.45 -12.97
N GLN A 132 -9.70 18.10 -12.08
CA GLN A 132 -9.59 19.55 -12.06
C GLN A 132 -8.97 20.08 -13.36
N PHE A 133 -7.97 19.41 -13.92
CA PHE A 133 -7.36 19.78 -15.19
C PHE A 133 -8.34 19.61 -16.35
N PHE A 134 -9.01 18.46 -16.48
CA PHE A 134 -9.95 18.23 -17.57
C PHE A 134 -11.11 19.24 -17.58
N GLN A 135 -11.57 19.66 -16.40
CA GLN A 135 -12.67 20.62 -16.27
C GLN A 135 -12.21 22.08 -16.20
N LEU A 136 -10.90 22.36 -16.24
CA LEU A 136 -10.34 23.69 -15.93
C LEU A 136 -10.98 24.27 -14.66
N SER A 137 -10.94 23.49 -13.59
CA SER A 137 -11.53 23.82 -12.29
C SER A 137 -10.49 23.73 -11.18
N GLY A 138 -10.88 24.06 -9.95
CA GLY A 138 -9.97 24.01 -8.79
C GLY A 138 -8.72 24.87 -9.00
N ALA A 139 -7.54 24.23 -8.90
CA ALA A 139 -6.24 24.88 -9.11
C ALA A 139 -6.06 25.44 -10.53
N TYR A 140 -6.82 24.93 -11.51
CA TYR A 140 -6.70 25.29 -12.93
C TYR A 140 -7.79 26.25 -13.44
N ARG A 141 -8.65 26.76 -12.55
CA ARG A 141 -9.81 27.60 -12.92
C ARG A 141 -9.49 28.92 -13.62
N ASN A 142 -8.26 29.42 -13.46
CA ASN A 142 -7.84 30.71 -14.01
C ASN A 142 -7.24 30.60 -15.42
N TYR A 143 -7.04 29.38 -15.94
CA TYR A 143 -6.51 29.15 -17.28
C TYR A 143 -7.64 29.05 -18.30
N LYS A 144 -7.42 29.58 -19.51
CA LYS A 144 -8.45 29.57 -20.57
C LYS A 144 -8.42 28.30 -21.40
N THR A 145 -7.28 27.63 -21.43
CA THR A 145 -7.06 26.42 -22.22
C THR A 145 -6.27 25.38 -21.41
N HIS A 146 -6.44 24.11 -21.76
CA HIS A 146 -5.64 23.02 -21.22
C HIS A 146 -4.16 23.16 -21.56
N GLU A 147 -3.83 23.80 -22.69
CA GLU A 147 -2.46 24.09 -23.11
C GLU A 147 -1.76 25.06 -22.15
N GLU A 148 -2.46 26.11 -21.70
CA GLU A 148 -1.96 27.03 -20.66
C GLU A 148 -1.85 26.37 -19.27
N ALA A 149 -2.78 25.47 -18.93
CA ALA A 149 -2.82 24.81 -17.63
C ALA A 149 -1.80 23.65 -17.50
N LEU A 150 -1.36 23.08 -18.61
CA LEU A 150 -0.58 21.84 -18.63
C LEU A 150 0.77 21.93 -17.90
N PRO A 151 1.57 23.01 -17.99
CA PRO A 151 2.82 23.11 -17.24
C PRO A 151 2.59 23.04 -15.73
N ILE A 152 1.59 23.77 -15.22
CA ILE A 152 1.23 23.78 -13.80
C ILE A 152 0.66 22.42 -13.38
N PHE A 153 -0.10 21.77 -14.25
CA PHE A 153 -0.53 20.40 -14.02
C PHE A 153 0.65 19.45 -13.88
N SER A 154 1.59 19.49 -14.82
CA SER A 154 2.81 18.68 -14.79
C SER A 154 3.60 18.88 -13.49
N ASP A 155 3.80 20.13 -13.06
CA ASP A 155 4.54 20.44 -11.83
C ASP A 155 3.85 19.88 -10.58
N GLU A 156 2.53 19.99 -10.48
CA GLU A 156 1.77 19.41 -9.37
C GLU A 156 1.84 17.88 -9.36
N ILE A 157 1.74 17.23 -10.53
CA ILE A 157 1.85 15.77 -10.66
C ILE A 157 3.26 15.30 -10.26
N GLU A 158 4.32 15.93 -10.78
CA GLU A 158 5.70 15.57 -10.41
C GLU A 158 5.97 15.85 -8.93
N GLY A 159 5.40 16.92 -8.37
CA GLY A 159 5.49 17.21 -6.94
C GLY A 159 4.82 16.14 -6.07
N ILE A 160 3.67 15.57 -6.49
CA ILE A 160 3.05 14.43 -5.80
C ILE A 160 3.96 13.21 -5.87
N ILE A 161 4.52 12.91 -7.04
CA ILE A 161 5.36 11.72 -7.25
C ILE A 161 6.66 11.83 -6.47
N GLN A 162 7.30 12.99 -6.47
CA GLN A 162 8.52 13.23 -5.72
C GLN A 162 8.31 13.05 -4.22
N ARG A 163 7.24 13.62 -3.66
CA ARG A 163 6.89 13.43 -2.23
C ARG A 163 6.67 11.97 -1.87
N ASP A 164 6.06 11.19 -2.76
CA ASP A 164 5.86 9.76 -2.55
C ASP A 164 7.21 9.01 -2.53
N VAL A 165 8.13 9.33 -3.44
CA VAL A 165 9.49 8.75 -3.47
C VAL A 165 10.29 9.11 -2.21
N GLU A 166 10.21 10.36 -1.74
CA GLU A 166 10.90 10.81 -0.53
C GLU A 166 10.44 10.03 0.72
N ILE A 167 9.15 9.68 0.79
CA ILE A 167 8.61 8.81 1.85
C ILE A 167 9.28 7.43 1.78
N TYR A 168 9.42 6.82 0.59
CA TYR A 168 10.09 5.51 0.47
C TYR A 168 11.56 5.53 0.85
N VAL A 169 12.30 6.57 0.44
CA VAL A 169 13.73 6.69 0.73
C VAL A 169 13.96 6.92 2.23
N SER A 170 13.17 7.81 2.85
CA SER A 170 13.27 8.08 4.28
C SER A 170 12.85 6.88 5.14
N GLU A 171 11.78 6.17 4.79
CA GLU A 171 11.38 4.92 5.44
C GLU A 171 12.46 3.82 5.31
N GLY A 172 13.07 3.68 4.14
CA GLY A 172 14.15 2.72 3.90
C GLY A 172 15.40 3.00 4.73
N ILE A 173 15.81 4.27 4.82
CA ILE A 173 16.95 4.70 5.64
C ILE A 173 16.66 4.48 7.13
N GLN A 174 15.45 4.78 7.61
CA GLN A 174 15.07 4.51 9.00
C GLN A 174 15.08 3.02 9.32
N GLN A 175 14.59 2.16 8.42
CA GLN A 175 14.62 0.70 8.59
C GLN A 175 16.05 0.15 8.69
N LEU A 176 16.97 0.64 7.84
CA LEU A 176 18.40 0.28 7.91
C LEU A 176 19.03 0.73 9.24
N SER A 177 18.74 1.96 9.68
CA SER A 177 19.27 2.48 10.95
C SER A 177 18.70 1.77 12.20
N ALA A 178 17.48 1.23 12.12
CA ALA A 178 16.89 0.42 13.18
C ALA A 178 17.52 -0.98 13.24
N GLN A 179 17.93 -1.52 12.09
CA GLN A 179 18.64 -2.80 12.00
C GLN A 179 20.04 -2.73 12.64
N GLU A 180 20.78 -1.63 12.40
CA GLU A 180 22.11 -1.39 13.01
C GLU A 180 22.08 -1.21 14.54
N LYS A 181 20.92 -0.88 15.13
CA LYS A 181 20.78 -0.71 16.59
C LYS A 181 20.42 -1.98 17.36
N THR A 182 20.31 -3.13 16.70
CA THR A 182 20.12 -4.42 17.38
C THR A 182 21.41 -4.77 18.12
N PRO A 183 21.41 -5.00 19.45
CA PRO A 183 22.66 -5.23 20.19
C PRO A 183 23.36 -6.49 19.67
N GLU A 184 24.61 -6.34 19.24
CA GLU A 184 25.55 -7.46 19.13
C GLU A 184 25.56 -8.20 20.47
N LEU A 185 25.26 -9.50 20.46
CA LEU A 185 25.40 -10.35 21.64
C LEU A 185 26.82 -10.17 22.19
N PRO A 186 26.99 -9.93 23.51
CA PRO A 186 28.32 -9.75 24.08
C PRO A 186 29.16 -11.00 23.77
N PRO A 187 30.46 -10.86 23.49
CA PRO A 187 31.32 -12.00 23.20
C PRO A 187 31.20 -12.99 24.36
N THR A 188 30.81 -14.22 24.04
CA THR A 188 30.88 -15.32 24.98
C THR A 188 32.35 -15.54 25.30
N ASP A 189 32.77 -15.02 26.45
CA ASP A 189 34.10 -15.24 26.99
C ASP A 189 34.27 -16.77 27.15
N PRO A 190 35.30 -17.40 26.55
CA PRO A 190 35.55 -18.80 26.80
C PRO A 190 36.03 -18.93 28.25
N THR A 191 35.16 -19.44 29.11
CA THR A 191 35.51 -19.74 30.51
C THR A 191 36.76 -20.62 30.59
N PRO A 192 37.69 -20.36 31.53
CA PRO A 192 38.94 -21.09 31.69
C PRO A 192 38.77 -22.58 32.01
#